data_AF-A0A3D4CGI9-F1
#
_entry.id   AF-A0A3D4CGI9-F1
#
_cell.length_a   1.000
_cell.length_b   1.000
_cell.length_c   1.000
_cell.angle_alpha   90.00
_cell.angle_beta   90.00
_cell.angle_gamma   90.00
#
_symmetry.space_group_name_H-M   'P 1'
#
loop_
_entity.id
_entity.type
_entity.pdbx_description
1 polymer ?
#
loop_
_entity_poly.entity_id
_entity_poly.type
_entity_poly.pdbx_seq_one_letter_code
_entity_poly.pdbx_strand_id
1 'polypeptide(L)'
;MENTENITPENNFENRLDLTEFKDVTGKIKSEIGKIIVGQDQMIELLLIALLSDGHVLIEGVPGVAKTLTAKILAKTIDVKFNRIQFTPDL
;
A
#
# COMPACT_ATOMS: atom_id res chain seq x y z
N MET A 1 -55.02 14.21 15.31
CA MET A 1 -54.52 12.84 15.06
C MET A 1 -53.93 12.88 13.67
N GLU A 2 -52.62 12.97 13.56
CA GLU A 2 -51.84 12.60 12.36
C GLU A 2 -50.37 12.71 12.78
N ASN A 3 -49.80 11.56 13.11
CA ASN A 3 -48.36 11.41 13.34
C ASN A 3 -47.70 11.36 11.97
N THR A 4 -46.90 12.36 11.63
CA THR A 4 -45.91 12.24 10.56
C THR A 4 -44.68 11.56 11.15
N GLU A 5 -44.56 10.27 10.84
CA GLU A 5 -43.42 9.42 11.16
C GLU A 5 -42.13 10.05 10.61
N ASN A 6 -41.19 10.35 11.50
CA ASN A 6 -39.82 10.68 11.12
C ASN A 6 -39.16 9.41 10.57
N ILE A 7 -39.10 9.30 9.25
CA ILE A 7 -38.31 8.28 8.56
C ILE A 7 -36.84 8.69 8.69
N THR A 8 -36.19 8.32 9.79
CA THR A 8 -34.72 8.27 9.83
C THR A 8 -34.27 7.17 8.87
N PRO A 9 -33.48 7.47 7.82
CA PRO A 9 -32.86 6.41 7.05
C PRO A 9 -31.85 5.69 7.97
N GLU A 10 -32.24 4.53 8.47
CA GLU A 10 -31.33 3.57 9.08
C GLU A 10 -30.37 3.06 8.02
N ASN A 11 -29.34 3.85 7.71
CA ASN A 11 -28.14 3.33 7.10
C ASN A 11 -27.29 2.68 8.19
N ASN A 12 -27.79 1.56 8.72
CA ASN A 12 -27.03 0.61 9.54
C ASN A 12 -26.03 -0.15 8.66
N PHE A 13 -25.11 0.57 8.02
CA PHE A 13 -23.90 -0.02 7.45
C PHE A 13 -22.91 -0.23 8.61
N GLU A 14 -23.23 -1.18 9.49
CA GLU A 14 -22.21 -1.72 10.40
C GLU A 14 -21.10 -2.29 9.54
N ASN A 15 -19.92 -1.68 9.62
CA ASN A 15 -18.74 -2.16 8.91
C ASN A 15 -18.36 -3.52 9.50
N ARG A 16 -18.80 -4.60 8.85
CA ARG A 16 -18.60 -6.00 9.29
C ARG A 16 -17.13 -6.44 9.31
N LEU A 17 -16.25 -5.61 8.77
CA LEU A 17 -14.81 -5.81 8.74
C LEU A 17 -14.18 -4.65 9.51
N ASP A 18 -13.68 -4.91 10.71
CA ASP A 18 -12.83 -3.95 11.40
C ASP A 18 -11.48 -3.85 10.66
N LEU A 19 -11.30 -2.76 9.91
CA LEU A 19 -10.09 -2.49 9.12
C LEU A 19 -9.12 -1.54 9.85
N THR A 20 -9.40 -1.20 11.10
CA THR A 20 -8.61 -0.22 11.87
C THR A 20 -7.18 -0.74 12.06
N GLU A 21 -7.03 -2.00 12.46
CA GLU A 21 -5.73 -2.64 12.64
C GLU A 21 -4.92 -2.67 11.34
N PHE A 22 -5.58 -2.99 10.22
CA PHE A 22 -4.95 -3.02 8.90
C PHE A 22 -4.45 -1.63 8.48
N LYS A 23 -5.25 -0.60 8.71
CA LYS A 23 -4.87 0.80 8.46
C LYS A 23 -3.65 1.20 9.31
N ASP A 24 -3.61 0.78 10.56
CA ASP A 24 -2.49 1.08 11.45
C ASP A 24 -1.19 0.38 11.01
N VAL A 25 -1.28 -0.90 10.62
CA VAL A 25 -0.12 -1.67 10.13
C VAL A 25 0.42 -1.09 8.83
N THR A 26 -0.44 -0.80 7.86
CA THR A 26 -0.03 -0.17 6.58
C THR A 26 0.56 1.23 6.81
N GLY A 27 0.02 2.00 7.76
CA GLY A 27 0.58 3.28 8.20
C GLY A 27 1.98 3.15 8.79
N LYS A 28 2.22 2.15 9.65
CA LYS A 28 3.55 1.86 10.22
C LYS A 28 4.55 1.49 9.12
N ILE A 29 4.16 0.65 8.16
CA ILE A 29 5.02 0.27 7.04
C ILE A 29 5.42 1.50 6.21
N LYS A 30 4.45 2.36 5.85
CA LYS A 30 4.72 3.61 5.13
C LYS A 30 5.70 4.52 5.91
N SER A 31 5.50 4.65 7.22
CA SER A 31 6.38 5.46 8.08
C SER A 31 7.81 4.94 8.12
N GLU A 32 8.03 3.62 8.26
CA GLU A 32 9.37 3.04 8.25
C GLU A 32 10.10 3.23 6.92
N ILE A 33 9.39 3.09 5.80
CA ILE A 33 9.98 3.32 4.47
C ILE A 33 10.31 4.81 4.27
N GLY A 34 9.42 5.70 4.75
CA GLY A 34 9.58 7.15 4.68
C GLY A 34 10.80 7.71 5.41
N LYS A 35 11.37 6.97 6.37
CA LYS A 35 12.63 7.35 7.04
C LYS A 35 13.84 7.32 6.12
N ILE A 36 13.79 6.52 5.05
CA ILE A 36 14.91 6.33 4.12
C ILE A 36 14.60 6.94 2.75
N ILE A 37 13.33 6.91 2.33
CA ILE A 37 12.90 7.40 1.03
C ILE A 37 11.98 8.60 1.21
N VAL A 38 12.37 9.73 0.63
CA VAL A 38 11.62 10.99 0.70
C VAL A 38 10.97 11.27 -0.65
N GLY A 39 9.68 11.62 -0.63
CA GLY A 39 8.94 12.10 -1.81
C GLY A 39 8.45 11.02 -2.78
N GLN A 40 8.37 9.75 -2.35
CA GLN A 40 7.89 8.62 -3.17
C GLN A 40 6.65 7.94 -2.58
N ASP A 41 5.77 8.71 -1.93
CA ASP A 41 4.61 8.16 -1.20
C ASP A 41 3.66 7.38 -2.11
N GLN A 42 3.40 7.90 -3.31
CA GLN A 42 2.53 7.24 -4.30
C GLN A 42 3.09 5.89 -4.75
N MET A 43 4.41 5.82 -4.99
CA MET A 43 5.05 4.57 -5.40
C MET A 43 4.93 3.51 -4.29
N ILE A 44 5.15 3.89 -3.03
CA ILE A 44 5.04 2.99 -1.88
C ILE A 44 3.59 2.50 -1.73
N GLU A 45 2.62 3.39 -1.90
CA GLU A 45 1.20 3.04 -1.84
C GLU A 45 0.79 2.04 -2.93
N LEU A 46 1.21 2.27 -4.18
CA LEU A 46 0.93 1.34 -5.27
C LEU A 46 1.60 -0.03 -5.06
N LEU A 47 2.81 -0.06 -4.51
CA LEU A 47 3.49 -1.31 -4.17
C LEU A 47 2.76 -2.09 -3.08
N LEU A 48 2.25 -1.41 -2.04
CA LEU A 48 1.45 -2.03 -1.00
C LEU A 48 0.14 -2.58 -1.57
N ILE A 49 -0.57 -1.80 -2.39
CA ILE A 49 -1.82 -2.23 -3.03
C ILE A 49 -1.59 -3.48 -3.87
N ALA A 50 -0.54 -3.48 -4.69
CA ALA A 50 -0.21 -4.64 -5.52
C ALA A 50 0.13 -5.87 -4.66
N LEU A 51 0.94 -5.72 -3.61
CA LEU A 51 1.26 -6.82 -2.69
C LEU A 51 0.00 -7.42 -2.05
N LEU A 52 -0.91 -6.57 -1.58
CA LEU A 52 -2.15 -6.98 -0.91
C LEU A 52 -3.17 -7.61 -1.88
N SER A 53 -3.06 -7.31 -3.17
CA SER A 53 -3.94 -7.80 -4.22
C SER A 53 -3.33 -8.97 -5.02
N ASP A 54 -2.18 -9.49 -4.59
CA ASP A 54 -1.38 -10.49 -5.33
C ASP A 54 -1.06 -10.07 -6.78
N GLY A 55 -0.79 -8.77 -6.97
CA GLY A 55 -0.51 -8.14 -8.25
C GLY A 55 0.99 -7.94 -8.52
N HIS A 56 1.30 -7.58 -9.77
CA HIS A 56 2.65 -7.23 -10.21
C HIS A 56 2.76 -5.74 -10.51
N VAL A 57 3.94 -5.15 -10.25
CA VAL A 57 4.20 -3.72 -10.49
C VAL A 57 5.37 -3.55 -11.44
N LEU A 58 5.18 -2.69 -12.44
CA LEU A 58 6.24 -2.16 -13.29
C LEU A 58 6.61 -0.76 -12.79
N ILE A 59 7.90 -0.54 -12.49
CA ILE A 59 8.39 0.75 -11.99
C ILE A 59 9.26 1.40 -13.07
N GLU A 60 8.73 2.43 -13.72
CA GLU A 60 9.42 3.15 -14.79
C GLU A 60 10.05 4.48 -14.32
N GLY A 61 10.81 5.11 -15.19
CA GLY A 61 11.33 6.48 -15.01
C GLY A 61 12.87 6.55 -14.98
N VAL A 62 13.37 7.75 -14.73
CA VAL A 62 14.81 8.06 -14.83
C VAL A 62 15.69 7.33 -13.80
N PRO A 63 16.97 7.05 -14.10
CA PRO A 63 17.91 6.47 -13.15
C PRO A 63 18.12 7.41 -11.94
N GLY A 64 18.35 6.82 -10.76
CA GLY A 64 18.64 7.57 -9.52
C GLY A 64 17.44 7.85 -8.60
N VAL A 65 16.21 7.54 -9.01
CA VAL A 65 14.99 7.77 -8.19
C VAL A 65 14.69 6.65 -7.17
N ALA A 66 15.73 6.00 -6.64
CA ALA A 66 15.61 4.99 -5.60
C ALA A 66 14.66 3.80 -5.88
N LYS A 67 14.32 3.47 -7.15
CA LYS A 67 13.37 2.39 -7.50
C LYS A 67 13.70 1.05 -6.84
N THR A 68 14.92 0.57 -7.07
CA THR A 68 15.43 -0.70 -6.51
C THR A 68 15.53 -0.65 -4.99
N LEU A 69 15.92 0.52 -4.45
CA LEU A 69 16.05 0.72 -3.02
C LEU A 69 14.67 0.63 -2.35
N THR A 70 13.63 1.22 -2.95
CA THR A 70 12.25 1.16 -2.48
C THR A 70 11.77 -0.27 -2.36
N ALA A 71 11.93 -1.07 -3.42
CA ALA A 71 11.53 -2.47 -3.41
C ALA A 71 12.29 -3.29 -2.34
N LYS A 72 13.59 -3.04 -2.18
CA LYS A 72 14.42 -3.70 -1.17
C LYS A 72 14.01 -3.34 0.27
N ILE A 73 13.72 -2.07 0.53
CA ILE A 73 13.31 -1.60 1.86
C ILE A 73 11.92 -2.13 2.19
N LEU A 74 10.97 -2.05 1.26
CA LEU A 74 9.63 -2.61 1.43
C LEU A 74 9.72 -4.09 1.84
N ALA A 75 10.49 -4.89 1.10
CA ALA A 75 10.69 -6.30 1.43
C ALA A 75 11.30 -6.52 2.82
N LYS A 76 12.25 -5.69 3.23
CA LYS A 76 12.86 -5.74 4.56
C LYS A 76 11.86 -5.35 5.66
N THR A 77 11.00 -4.36 5.42
CA THR A 77 10.02 -3.87 6.40
C THR A 77 8.94 -4.92 6.70
N ILE A 78 8.57 -5.73 5.71
CA ILE A 78 7.56 -6.80 5.85
C ILE A 78 8.16 -8.20 6.04
N ASP A 79 9.48 -8.28 6.26
CA ASP A 79 10.23 -9.53 6.46
C ASP A 79 10.05 -10.59 5.36
N VAL A 80 10.12 -10.18 4.09
CA VAL A 80 10.09 -11.09 2.94
C VAL A 80 11.42 -11.12 2.18
N LYS A 81 11.65 -12.22 1.46
CA LYS A 81 12.85 -12.37 0.62
C LYS A 81 12.80 -11.41 -0.57
N PHE A 82 13.88 -10.67 -0.77
CA PHE A 82 14.08 -9.82 -1.94
C PHE A 82 15.09 -10.45 -2.89
N ASN A 83 14.66 -10.75 -4.12
CA ASN A 83 15.53 -11.23 -5.19
C ASN A 83 15.57 -10.21 -6.33
N ARG A 84 16.76 -9.91 -6.83
CA ARG A 84 16.97 -9.01 -7.97
C ARG A 84 17.53 -9.83 -9.14
N ILE A 85 16.82 -9.82 -10.26
CA ILE A 85 17.25 -10.39 -11.53
C ILE A 85 17.53 -9.24 -12.49
N GLN A 86 18.73 -9.18 -13.05
CA GLN A 86 19.09 -8.18 -14.06
C GLN A 86 18.85 -8.79 -15.44
N PHE A 87 17.99 -8.14 -16.24
CA PHE A 87 17.90 -8.45 -17.66
C PHE A 87 19.17 -7.94 -18.35
N THR A 88 19.91 -8.86 -18.98
CA THR A 88 21.08 -8.56 -19.83
C THR A 88 20.68 -8.84 -21.28
N PRO A 89 21.17 -8.05 -22.25
CA PRO A 89 20.83 -8.22 -23.66
C PRO A 89 21.47 -9.48 -24.31
N ASP A 90 22.41 -10.12 -23.62
CA ASP A 90 23.17 -11.28 -24.10
C ASP A 90 22.42 -12.63 -24.00
N LEU A 91 21.16 -12.62 -23.54
CA LEU A 91 20.26 -13.79 -23.53
C LEU A 91 19.00 -13.51 -24.34
#